data_AF-A0A397PNK3-F1
#
_entry.id   AF-A0A397PNK3-F1
#
_cell.length_a   1.000
_cell.length_b   1.000
_cell.length_c   1.000
_cell.angle_alpha   90.00
_cell.angle_beta   90.00
_cell.angle_gamma   90.00
#
_symmetry.space_group_name_H-M   'P 1'
#
loop_
_entity.id
_entity.type
_entity.pdbx_description
1 polymer ?
#
loop_
_entity_poly.entity_id
_entity_poly.type
_entity_poly.pdbx_seq_one_letter_code
_entity_poly.pdbx_strand_id
1 'polypeptide(L)'
;MWAYRLFSTAMSQIGKPISRLEDIARYLQPDAPSAPWTAQPPREEAPAPRPVYAGAPVAMEDDQLIFDTTPRLTSQLDFVPDRLGYLVNDEGLVLMGRADDSDGPAQGLRLTPIRLEEGPVMPARGTSTIRYKANLPSNPATQPGEELDTAPDTLAQQALAGGEIRIFDSRGRAVTVRLRWAKIGADRWRLLYRVMSDALTTPAAARGWQAVDQDFAFDARGRLADHVPVMLDLGRGLDPVSFEFGRCGLTQFPDSTGLIKVLACSQNGWPQAALREVALREDGRVLGCFDNGRVGLLGVAAFADSGPREDMRWAA
;
A
#
# COMPACT_ATOMS: atom_id res chain seq x y z
N MET A 1 11.22 32.58 23.84
CA MET A 1 9.78 32.82 23.65
C MET A 1 9.53 32.97 22.15
N TRP A 2 9.54 31.85 21.43
CA TRP A 2 9.48 31.77 19.96
C TRP A 2 8.40 30.75 19.56
N ALA A 3 7.64 31.14 18.55
CA ALA A 3 6.38 30.54 18.11
C ALA A 3 6.55 29.23 17.33
N TYR A 4 5.66 28.27 17.56
CA TYR A 4 5.45 27.13 16.67
C TYR A 4 4.78 27.59 15.37
N ARG A 5 5.53 27.50 14.27
CA ARG A 5 5.03 27.60 12.89
C ARG A 5 4.41 26.25 12.51
N LEU A 6 3.10 26.22 12.23
CA LEU A 6 2.49 25.17 11.43
C LEU A 6 2.58 25.59 9.96
N PHE A 7 3.44 24.91 9.20
CA PHE A 7 3.39 24.91 7.73
C PHE A 7 2.27 23.96 7.30
N SER A 8 1.10 24.52 6.99
CA SER A 8 0.11 23.90 6.10
C SER A 8 0.36 24.48 4.71
N THR A 9 1.08 23.75 3.86
CA THR A 9 1.22 24.11 2.45
C THR A 9 0.03 23.57 1.67
N ALA A 10 -0.65 24.50 1.02
CA ALA A 10 -1.86 24.36 0.23
C ALA A 10 -1.79 23.30 -0.88
N MET A 11 -2.92 22.62 -1.11
CA MET A 11 -3.34 22.17 -2.44
C MET A 11 -4.88 22.17 -2.53
N SER A 12 -5.35 22.81 -3.59
CA SER A 12 -6.68 22.72 -4.20
C SER A 12 -7.83 23.55 -3.58
N GLN A 13 -7.79 24.85 -3.85
CA GLN A 13 -9.04 25.51 -4.24
C GLN A 13 -9.39 25.08 -5.67
N ILE A 14 -10.50 24.37 -5.82
CA ILE A 14 -11.56 24.56 -6.83
C ILE A 14 -12.60 23.45 -6.63
N GLY A 15 -13.88 23.83 -6.54
CA GLY A 15 -14.98 22.99 -6.97
C GLY A 15 -15.74 22.22 -5.89
N LYS A 16 -16.53 22.92 -5.07
CA LYS A 16 -17.79 22.32 -4.58
C LYS A 16 -18.93 22.74 -5.52
N PRO A 17 -19.71 21.81 -6.06
CA PRO A 17 -20.80 22.12 -6.98
C PRO A 17 -21.94 22.83 -6.24
N ILE A 18 -22.39 23.93 -6.85
CA ILE A 18 -23.57 24.70 -6.45
C ILE A 18 -24.79 23.80 -6.66
N SER A 19 -25.45 23.36 -5.59
CA SER A 19 -26.51 22.35 -5.64
C SER A 19 -27.94 22.89 -5.53
N ARG A 20 -28.15 24.21 -5.68
CA ARG A 20 -29.51 24.79 -5.76
C ARG A 20 -29.62 25.88 -6.83
N LEU A 21 -30.67 25.76 -7.64
CA LEU A 21 -31.06 26.70 -8.70
C LEU A 21 -31.55 28.06 -8.16
N GLU A 22 -31.60 28.25 -6.85
CA GLU A 22 -32.12 29.46 -6.19
C GLU A 22 -31.00 30.49 -5.86
N ASP A 23 -29.72 30.14 -6.03
CA ASP A 23 -28.59 31.01 -5.64
C ASP A 23 -28.05 31.91 -6.77
N ILE A 24 -28.59 31.82 -7.99
CA ILE A 24 -28.11 32.61 -9.15
C ILE A 24 -28.71 34.04 -9.17
N ALA A 25 -29.79 34.30 -8.45
CA ALA A 25 -30.45 35.61 -8.45
C ALA A 25 -29.81 36.68 -7.54
N ARG A 26 -28.76 36.34 -6.76
CA ARG A 26 -28.14 37.27 -5.79
C ARG A 26 -26.87 37.97 -6.27
N TYR A 27 -26.37 37.66 -7.47
CA TYR A 27 -25.06 38.15 -7.93
C TYR A 27 -25.10 39.36 -8.89
N LEU A 28 -26.26 39.98 -9.12
CA LEU A 28 -26.42 41.13 -10.01
C LEU A 28 -27.36 42.21 -9.42
N GLN A 29 -27.03 42.75 -8.25
CA GLN A 29 -27.57 44.04 -7.79
C GLN A 29 -26.44 44.87 -7.14
N PRO A 30 -26.10 46.08 -7.64
CA PRO A 30 -24.95 46.83 -7.12
C PRO A 30 -25.19 47.61 -5.81
N ASP A 31 -26.38 47.58 -5.20
CA ASP A 31 -26.70 48.47 -4.08
C ASP A 31 -27.46 47.77 -2.94
N ALA A 32 -26.84 46.80 -2.28
CA ALA A 32 -27.33 46.27 -1.00
C ALA A 32 -26.59 46.96 0.17
N PRO A 33 -27.30 47.54 1.17
CA PRO A 33 -26.66 48.15 2.33
C PRO A 33 -25.86 47.10 3.10
N SER A 34 -24.62 47.43 3.46
CA SER A 34 -23.71 46.55 4.21
C SER A 34 -24.38 46.10 5.52
N ALA A 35 -24.70 44.81 5.63
CA ALA A 35 -25.15 44.22 6.88
C ALA A 35 -24.07 44.46 7.96
N PRO A 36 -24.45 44.83 9.20
CA PRO A 36 -23.49 44.99 10.28
C PRO A 36 -22.75 43.67 10.50
N TRP A 37 -21.45 43.74 10.73
CA TRP A 37 -20.59 42.59 11.09
C TRP A 37 -21.22 41.83 12.27
N THR A 38 -22.01 40.79 11.99
CA THR A 38 -22.37 39.79 12.98
C THR A 38 -21.10 39.05 13.33
N ALA A 39 -20.68 39.15 14.60
CA ALA A 39 -19.57 38.38 15.14
C ALA A 39 -19.70 36.93 14.70
N GLN A 40 -18.65 36.42 14.07
CA GLN A 40 -18.55 35.00 13.73
C GLN A 40 -18.82 34.20 15.01
N PRO A 41 -19.72 33.20 15.00
CA PRO A 41 -19.92 32.37 16.19
C PRO A 41 -18.58 31.82 16.65
N PRO A 42 -18.34 31.69 17.97
CA PRO A 42 -17.08 31.15 18.47
C PRO A 42 -16.79 29.85 17.73
N ARG A 43 -15.57 29.69 17.22
CA ARG A 43 -15.14 28.42 16.64
C ARG A 43 -15.42 27.36 17.68
N GLU A 44 -16.31 26.42 17.36
CA GLU A 44 -16.57 25.25 18.17
C GLU A 44 -15.21 24.62 18.46
N GLU A 45 -14.79 24.70 19.72
CA GLU A 45 -13.52 24.16 20.18
C GLU A 45 -13.55 22.67 19.85
N ALA A 46 -12.54 22.17 19.14
CA ALA A 46 -12.49 20.76 18.78
C ALA A 46 -12.68 19.92 20.06
N PRO A 47 -13.54 18.88 20.04
CA PRO A 47 -13.78 18.09 21.22
C PRO A 47 -12.46 17.58 21.77
N ALA A 48 -12.27 17.66 23.09
CA ALA A 48 -11.05 17.22 23.74
C ALA A 48 -10.73 15.76 23.35
N PRO A 49 -9.45 15.42 23.10
CA PRO A 49 -9.08 14.06 22.75
C PRO A 49 -9.48 13.11 23.88
N ARG A 50 -10.01 11.95 23.50
CA ARG A 50 -10.40 10.93 24.47
C ARG A 50 -9.17 10.37 25.18
N PRO A 51 -9.20 10.19 26.52
CA PRO A 51 -8.07 9.64 27.22
C PRO A 51 -7.86 8.15 26.91
N VAL A 52 -6.60 7.74 26.90
CA VAL A 52 -6.18 6.34 26.76
C VAL A 52 -5.69 5.77 28.08
N TYR A 53 -5.82 4.45 28.23
CA TYR A 53 -5.19 3.73 29.34
C TYR A 53 -3.68 3.71 29.18
N ALA A 54 -2.97 4.02 30.25
CA ALA A 54 -1.53 4.01 30.31
C ALA A 54 -1.02 3.40 31.61
N GLY A 55 0.10 2.69 31.56
CA GLY A 55 0.77 2.11 32.70
C GLY A 55 1.91 3.01 33.19
N ALA A 56 2.06 3.16 34.50
CA ALA A 56 3.24 3.79 35.07
C ALA A 56 4.27 2.71 35.42
N PRO A 57 5.48 2.74 34.83
CA PRO A 57 6.53 1.82 35.22
C PRO A 57 7.01 2.15 36.65
N VAL A 58 7.19 1.13 37.48
CA VAL A 58 7.65 1.23 38.88
C VAL A 58 9.01 0.57 39.11
N ALA A 59 9.36 -0.41 38.27
CA ALA A 59 10.64 -1.09 38.31
C ALA A 59 10.99 -1.65 36.92
N MET A 60 12.20 -2.17 36.79
CA MET A 60 12.66 -2.91 35.61
C MET A 60 13.34 -4.19 36.09
N GLU A 61 12.98 -5.31 35.48
CA GLU A 61 13.57 -6.63 35.73
C GLU A 61 13.73 -7.35 34.38
N ASP A 62 14.91 -7.92 34.12
CA ASP A 62 15.22 -8.65 32.88
C ASP A 62 14.81 -7.91 31.57
N ASP A 63 15.14 -6.62 31.47
CA ASP A 63 14.79 -5.74 30.33
C ASP A 63 13.27 -5.63 30.05
N GLN A 64 12.43 -5.89 31.06
CA GLN A 64 10.99 -5.66 31.04
C GLN A 64 10.57 -4.66 32.11
N LEU A 65 9.62 -3.79 31.77
CA LEU A 65 9.03 -2.85 32.72
C LEU A 65 8.00 -3.56 33.60
N ILE A 66 8.12 -3.33 34.91
CA ILE A 66 7.12 -3.70 35.90
C ILE A 66 6.22 -2.48 36.11
N PHE A 67 4.91 -2.67 36.10
CA PHE A 67 3.92 -1.59 36.15
C PHE A 67 3.23 -1.47 37.50
N ASP A 68 2.85 -0.23 37.85
CA ASP A 68 1.87 0.04 38.90
C ASP A 68 0.54 -0.65 38.55
N THR A 69 -0.08 -1.29 39.55
CA THR A 69 -1.40 -1.94 39.39
C THR A 69 -2.55 -0.94 39.31
N THR A 70 -2.30 0.33 39.62
CA THR A 70 -3.29 1.40 39.55
C THR A 70 -3.47 1.87 38.10
N PRO A 71 -4.68 1.77 37.52
CA PRO A 71 -4.90 2.21 36.15
C PRO A 71 -4.72 3.73 36.04
N ARG A 72 -3.92 4.17 35.06
CA ARG A 72 -3.79 5.58 34.71
C ARG A 72 -4.43 5.89 33.38
N LEU A 73 -4.85 7.14 33.24
CA LEU A 73 -5.39 7.71 32.03
C LEU A 73 -4.57 8.92 31.65
N THR A 74 -4.29 9.08 30.36
CA THR A 74 -3.65 10.29 29.83
C THR A 74 -4.40 10.78 28.60
N SER A 75 -4.50 12.10 28.47
CA SER A 75 -5.01 12.76 27.26
C SER A 75 -3.87 13.19 26.32
N GLN A 76 -2.61 12.97 26.73
CA GLN A 76 -1.45 13.16 25.86
C GLN A 76 -1.27 11.92 24.98
N LEU A 77 -1.60 12.08 23.70
CA LEU A 77 -1.62 10.98 22.72
C LEU A 77 -0.33 10.88 21.89
N ASP A 78 0.68 11.68 22.23
CA ASP A 78 1.99 11.61 21.59
C ASP A 78 2.85 10.57 22.31
N PHE A 79 3.01 9.42 21.67
CA PHE A 79 3.77 8.29 22.21
C PHE A 79 4.93 7.94 21.27
N VAL A 80 6.13 7.87 21.83
CA VAL A 80 7.37 7.56 21.12
C VAL A 80 7.93 6.25 21.67
N PRO A 81 8.44 5.34 20.82
CA PRO A 81 9.10 4.14 21.29
C PRO A 81 10.37 4.46 22.08
N ASP A 82 10.51 3.88 23.27
CA ASP A 82 11.74 3.92 24.05
C ASP A 82 12.76 2.88 23.58
N ARG A 83 13.89 2.77 24.29
CA ARG A 83 14.97 1.82 23.95
C ARG A 83 14.56 0.35 24.10
N LEU A 84 13.53 0.07 24.90
CA LEU A 84 13.00 -1.26 25.15
C LEU A 84 11.78 -1.57 24.25
N GLY A 85 11.39 -0.62 23.38
CA GLY A 85 10.28 -0.74 22.44
C GLY A 85 8.92 -0.35 23.01
N TYR A 86 8.83 0.10 24.25
CA TYR A 86 7.57 0.55 24.84
C TYR A 86 7.17 1.91 24.25
N LEU A 87 5.89 2.09 23.96
CA LEU A 87 5.37 3.39 23.52
C LEU A 87 5.15 4.29 24.73
N VAL A 88 6.00 5.31 24.90
CA VAL A 88 6.05 6.18 26.08
C VAL A 88 5.71 7.63 25.69
N ASN A 89 4.90 8.31 26.50
CA ASN A 89 4.62 9.75 26.33
C ASN A 89 5.56 10.62 27.20
N ASP A 90 5.44 11.95 27.08
CA ASP A 90 6.27 12.90 27.83
C ASP A 90 6.04 12.87 29.36
N GLU A 91 4.94 12.26 29.83
CA GLU A 91 4.66 11.99 31.25
C GLU A 91 5.39 10.74 31.78
N GLY A 92 6.09 10.00 30.91
CA GLY A 92 6.72 8.72 31.25
C GLY A 92 5.74 7.57 31.38
N LEU A 93 4.50 7.71 30.90
CA LEU A 93 3.49 6.67 30.90
C LEU A 93 3.59 5.81 29.63
N VAL A 94 3.38 4.52 29.79
CA VAL A 94 3.42 3.54 28.69
C VAL A 94 2.01 3.28 28.15
N LEU A 95 1.83 3.32 26.84
CA LEU A 95 0.55 3.05 26.20
C LEU A 95 0.10 1.61 26.43
N MET A 96 -1.14 1.45 26.89
CA MET A 96 -1.74 0.14 27.13
C MET A 96 -2.79 -0.19 26.09
N GLY A 97 -2.87 -1.46 25.73
CA GLY A 97 -3.84 -1.93 24.76
C GLY A 97 -3.69 -3.40 24.48
N ARG A 98 -3.92 -3.75 23.22
CA ARG A 98 -3.75 -5.09 22.67
C ARG A 98 -2.74 -5.03 21.54
N ALA A 99 -1.68 -5.82 21.63
CA ALA A 99 -0.76 -6.03 20.50
C ALA A 99 -1.51 -6.69 19.33
N ASP A 100 -1.08 -6.43 18.10
CA ASP A 100 -1.56 -7.19 16.94
C ASP A 100 -0.81 -8.53 16.88
N ASP A 101 -1.20 -9.49 17.73
CA ASP A 101 -0.68 -10.86 17.60
C ASP A 101 -1.22 -11.46 16.30
N SER A 102 -0.32 -11.80 15.38
CA SER A 102 -0.65 -12.52 14.14
C SER A 102 -1.25 -13.91 14.37
N ASP A 103 -1.23 -14.42 15.61
CA ASP A 103 -1.74 -15.73 16.03
C ASP A 103 -3.11 -15.63 16.73
N GLY A 104 -4.13 -15.25 15.96
CA GLY A 104 -5.54 -15.43 16.33
C GLY A 104 -6.12 -14.44 17.36
N PRO A 105 -7.45 -14.47 17.58
CA PRO A 105 -8.10 -13.54 18.50
C PRO A 105 -7.77 -13.87 19.96
N ALA A 106 -7.08 -12.95 20.64
CA ALA A 106 -6.88 -13.00 22.08
C ALA A 106 -8.23 -13.06 22.82
N GLN A 107 -8.41 -14.05 23.70
CA GLN A 107 -9.61 -14.16 24.54
C GLN A 107 -9.42 -13.34 25.83
N GLY A 108 -10.21 -12.28 26.02
CA GLY A 108 -10.30 -11.48 27.25
C GLY A 108 -9.83 -10.02 27.13
N LEU A 109 -10.35 -9.14 28.00
CA LEU A 109 -10.00 -7.71 28.11
C LEU A 109 -8.76 -7.48 29.00
N ARG A 110 -7.66 -8.22 28.76
CA ARG A 110 -6.41 -7.95 29.46
C ARG A 110 -5.65 -6.85 28.73
N LEU A 111 -5.40 -5.74 29.40
CA LEU A 111 -4.50 -4.71 28.88
C LEU A 111 -3.06 -5.13 29.12
N THR A 112 -2.29 -5.12 28.05
CA THR A 112 -0.83 -5.28 28.09
C THR A 112 -0.16 -4.02 27.53
N PRO A 113 1.08 -3.72 27.94
CA PRO A 113 1.82 -2.63 27.35
C PRO A 113 2.00 -2.90 25.85
N ILE A 114 1.75 -1.89 25.02
CA ILE A 114 2.07 -1.98 23.60
C ILE A 114 3.59 -1.81 23.48
N ARG A 115 4.25 -2.94 23.21
CA ARG A 115 5.70 -3.03 23.05
C ARG A 115 6.04 -3.47 21.64
N LEU A 116 7.06 -2.84 21.07
CA LEU A 116 7.64 -3.17 19.78
C LEU A 116 8.88 -4.03 20.03
N GLU A 117 8.71 -5.35 20.06
CA GLU A 117 9.83 -6.29 20.24
C GLU A 117 10.68 -6.29 18.97
N GLU A 118 11.95 -5.87 19.09
CA GLU A 118 12.92 -5.63 18.00
C GLU A 118 12.39 -4.67 16.93
N GLY A 119 12.83 -3.39 17.00
CA GLY A 119 12.34 -2.24 16.22
C GLY A 119 11.51 -2.61 14.99
N PRO A 120 10.19 -2.40 15.03
CA PRO A 120 9.26 -3.24 14.30
C PRO A 120 9.58 -3.13 12.82
N VAL A 121 9.99 -4.25 12.26
CA VAL A 121 10.22 -4.34 10.84
C VAL A 121 8.91 -4.76 10.20
N MET A 122 8.49 -4.06 9.16
CA MET A 122 7.45 -4.61 8.31
C MET A 122 8.07 -5.80 7.59
N PRO A 123 7.51 -7.01 7.72
CA PRO A 123 8.07 -8.18 7.06
C PRO A 123 8.02 -7.98 5.55
N ALA A 124 9.00 -8.56 4.86
CA ALA A 124 8.98 -8.62 3.42
C ALA A 124 7.73 -9.35 2.93
N ARG A 125 7.21 -8.94 1.77
CA ARG A 125 6.13 -9.64 1.09
C ARG A 125 6.56 -9.95 -0.33
N GLY A 126 6.56 -11.25 -0.65
CA GLY A 126 6.72 -11.72 -2.02
C GLY A 126 5.62 -11.15 -2.93
N THR A 127 6.01 -10.80 -4.15
CA THR A 127 5.05 -10.37 -5.16
C THR A 127 4.14 -11.54 -5.52
N SER A 128 2.82 -11.36 -5.37
CA SER A 128 1.83 -12.36 -5.79
C SER A 128 1.01 -11.91 -7.00
N THR A 129 1.01 -10.60 -7.29
CA THR A 129 0.23 -10.02 -8.39
C THR A 129 1.02 -8.94 -9.11
N ILE A 130 1.03 -8.98 -10.44
CA ILE A 130 1.43 -7.90 -11.32
C ILE A 130 0.18 -7.41 -12.05
N ARG A 131 -0.08 -6.10 -12.02
CA ARG A 131 -1.13 -5.46 -12.80
C ARG A 131 -0.53 -4.73 -13.97
N TYR A 132 -0.96 -5.09 -15.17
CA TYR A 132 -0.40 -4.62 -16.43
C TYR A 132 -1.48 -4.03 -17.33
N LYS A 133 -1.22 -2.84 -17.87
CA LYS A 133 -2.06 -2.21 -18.87
C LYS A 133 -1.21 -1.73 -20.04
N ALA A 134 -1.64 -2.03 -21.25
CA ALA A 134 -0.95 -1.60 -22.46
C ALA A 134 -1.87 -1.54 -23.66
N ASN A 135 -1.47 -0.73 -24.65
CA ASN A 135 -1.97 -0.82 -26.01
C ASN A 135 -0.97 -1.58 -26.89
N LEU A 136 -1.44 -2.65 -27.52
CA LEU A 136 -0.69 -3.43 -28.50
C LEU A 136 -1.06 -2.90 -29.89
N PRO A 137 -0.08 -2.51 -30.74
CA PRO A 137 -0.39 -1.89 -32.02
C PRO A 137 -1.01 -2.92 -32.98
N SER A 138 -2.13 -2.62 -33.64
CA SER A 138 -2.62 -3.50 -34.71
C SER A 138 -1.63 -3.61 -35.88
N ASN A 139 -0.83 -2.56 -36.08
CA ASN A 139 0.23 -2.36 -37.07
C ASN A 139 1.66 -2.36 -36.44
N PRO A 140 2.13 -3.46 -35.85
CA PRO A 140 3.45 -3.46 -35.21
C PRO A 140 4.60 -3.18 -36.19
N ALA A 141 5.68 -2.60 -35.66
CA ALA A 141 6.93 -2.39 -36.38
C ALA A 141 7.68 -3.70 -36.70
N THR A 142 7.33 -4.79 -36.02
CA THR A 142 7.86 -6.13 -36.30
C THR A 142 6.86 -6.96 -37.09
N GLN A 143 7.36 -7.86 -37.93
CA GLN A 143 6.51 -8.82 -38.65
C GLN A 143 5.96 -9.85 -37.65
N PRO A 144 4.75 -10.39 -37.89
CA PRO A 144 4.24 -11.51 -37.11
C PRO A 144 5.21 -12.69 -37.18
N GLY A 145 5.49 -13.34 -36.05
CA GLY A 145 6.13 -14.65 -36.05
C GLY A 145 5.17 -15.65 -36.67
N GLU A 146 5.62 -16.41 -37.67
CA GLU A 146 4.72 -17.26 -38.46
C GLU A 146 4.25 -18.53 -37.73
N GLU A 147 4.79 -18.87 -36.55
CA GLU A 147 4.52 -20.18 -35.94
C GLU A 147 4.39 -20.18 -34.41
N LEU A 148 3.33 -20.82 -33.90
CA LEU A 148 3.06 -21.00 -32.46
C LEU A 148 4.05 -21.95 -31.76
N ASP A 149 4.82 -22.75 -32.51
CA ASP A 149 5.77 -23.75 -31.98
C ASP A 149 7.24 -23.25 -32.01
N THR A 150 7.43 -21.95 -32.26
CA THR A 150 8.77 -21.35 -32.22
C THR A 150 9.28 -21.27 -30.79
N ALA A 151 10.51 -21.73 -30.55
CA ALA A 151 11.17 -21.63 -29.26
C ALA A 151 11.12 -20.18 -28.70
N PRO A 152 10.82 -19.97 -27.40
CA PRO A 152 10.61 -18.63 -26.84
C PRO A 152 11.75 -17.63 -27.09
N ASP A 153 13.00 -18.07 -27.05
CA ASP A 153 14.15 -17.20 -27.32
C ASP A 153 14.20 -16.69 -28.77
N THR A 154 13.76 -17.49 -29.73
CA THR A 154 13.66 -17.10 -31.14
C THR A 154 12.49 -16.14 -31.34
N LEU A 155 11.32 -16.47 -30.76
CA LEU A 155 10.15 -15.60 -30.80
C LEU A 155 10.43 -14.23 -30.17
N ALA A 156 11.22 -14.21 -29.09
CA ALA A 156 11.62 -12.98 -28.43
C ALA A 156 12.48 -12.05 -29.31
N GLN A 157 13.18 -12.54 -30.33
CA GLN A 157 13.96 -11.69 -31.25
C GLN A 157 13.05 -10.83 -32.15
N GLN A 158 11.85 -11.30 -32.43
CA GLN A 158 10.83 -10.62 -33.25
C GLN A 158 9.78 -9.89 -32.38
N ALA A 159 9.85 -10.06 -31.06
CA ALA A 159 8.91 -9.48 -30.12
C ALA A 159 9.25 -8.02 -29.77
N LEU A 160 8.21 -7.22 -29.57
CA LEU A 160 8.32 -5.84 -29.12
C LEU A 160 8.49 -5.76 -27.60
N ALA A 161 9.23 -4.75 -27.13
CA ALA A 161 9.44 -4.53 -25.69
C ALA A 161 8.11 -4.21 -24.98
N GLY A 162 7.76 -4.99 -23.95
CA GLY A 162 6.58 -4.81 -23.12
C GLY A 162 6.86 -4.11 -21.78
N GLY A 163 8.08 -3.62 -21.59
CA GLY A 163 8.57 -3.04 -20.34
C GLY A 163 9.29 -4.04 -19.44
N GLU A 164 9.67 -3.58 -18.25
CA GLU A 164 10.25 -4.41 -17.20
C GLU A 164 9.71 -3.97 -15.84
N ILE A 165 9.69 -4.90 -14.88
CA ILE A 165 9.18 -4.66 -13.54
C ILE A 165 10.06 -5.35 -12.49
N ARG A 166 10.32 -4.65 -11.39
CA ARG A 166 10.99 -5.19 -10.21
C ARG A 166 9.96 -5.82 -9.28
N ILE A 167 10.14 -7.11 -9.00
CA ILE A 167 9.34 -7.91 -8.08
C ILE A 167 10.20 -8.32 -6.88
N PHE A 168 9.57 -8.91 -5.86
CA PHE A 168 10.22 -9.34 -4.63
C PHE A 168 9.89 -10.82 -4.36
N ASP A 169 10.86 -11.58 -3.86
CA ASP A 169 10.60 -12.92 -3.32
C ASP A 169 10.08 -12.87 -1.88
N SER A 170 9.71 -14.02 -1.32
CA SER A 170 9.18 -14.12 0.06
C SER A 170 10.16 -13.62 1.14
N ARG A 171 11.45 -13.47 0.82
CA ARG A 171 12.48 -12.91 1.71
C ARG A 171 12.76 -11.43 1.42
N GLY A 172 12.04 -10.82 0.48
CA GLY A 172 12.20 -9.41 0.11
C GLY A 172 13.37 -9.12 -0.81
N ARG A 173 14.04 -10.16 -1.35
CA ARG A 173 15.08 -9.95 -2.35
C ARG A 173 14.42 -9.53 -3.65
N ALA A 174 14.96 -8.48 -4.25
CA ALA A 174 14.46 -7.97 -5.50
C ALA A 174 14.92 -8.78 -6.71
N VAL A 175 14.02 -8.97 -7.65
CA VAL A 175 14.27 -9.62 -8.94
C VAL A 175 13.62 -8.78 -10.04
N THR A 176 14.29 -8.63 -11.19
CA THR A 176 13.71 -7.89 -12.33
C THR A 176 13.13 -8.86 -13.34
N VAL A 177 11.90 -8.63 -13.79
CA VAL A 177 11.24 -9.38 -14.86
C VAL A 177 11.09 -8.47 -16.07
N ARG A 178 11.61 -8.89 -17.22
CA ARG A 178 11.42 -8.22 -18.51
C ARG A 178 10.27 -8.86 -19.26
N LEU A 179 9.50 -8.04 -19.95
CA LEU A 179 8.33 -8.45 -20.71
C LEU A 179 8.52 -8.12 -22.20
N ARG A 180 8.01 -8.99 -23.07
CA ARG A 180 7.96 -8.78 -24.52
C ARG A 180 6.64 -9.31 -25.08
N TRP A 181 6.17 -8.70 -26.16
CA TRP A 181 4.96 -9.09 -26.87
C TRP A 181 5.30 -9.47 -28.29
N ALA A 182 5.01 -10.72 -28.67
CA ALA A 182 5.15 -11.20 -30.03
C ALA A 182 3.78 -11.26 -30.70
N LYS A 183 3.66 -10.72 -31.92
CA LYS A 183 2.46 -10.92 -32.74
C LYS A 183 2.57 -12.28 -33.41
N ILE A 184 1.54 -13.11 -33.26
CA ILE A 184 1.52 -14.52 -33.73
C ILE A 184 0.36 -14.78 -34.71
N GLY A 185 -0.32 -13.72 -35.14
CA GLY A 185 -1.41 -13.78 -36.11
C GLY A 185 -2.19 -12.47 -36.17
N ALA A 186 -3.23 -12.45 -36.99
CA ALA A 186 -4.23 -11.38 -36.97
C ALA A 186 -4.84 -11.30 -35.57
N ASP A 187 -4.75 -10.12 -34.95
CA ASP A 187 -5.31 -9.80 -33.63
C ASP A 187 -5.00 -10.80 -32.51
N ARG A 188 -3.85 -11.49 -32.64
CA ARG A 188 -3.35 -12.47 -31.67
C ARG A 188 -1.90 -12.21 -31.29
N TRP A 189 -1.64 -12.30 -29.99
CA TRP A 189 -0.37 -11.99 -29.39
C TRP A 189 0.03 -13.02 -28.35
N ARG A 190 1.33 -13.16 -28.13
CA ARG A 190 1.91 -13.98 -27.07
C ARG A 190 2.79 -13.12 -26.16
N LEU A 191 2.58 -13.27 -24.85
CA LEU A 191 3.41 -12.65 -23.82
C LEU A 191 4.64 -13.52 -23.57
N LEU A 192 5.80 -12.89 -23.60
CA LEU A 192 7.08 -13.47 -23.24
C LEU A 192 7.61 -12.77 -22.00
N TYR A 193 8.23 -13.52 -21.09
CA TYR A 193 8.87 -12.97 -19.91
C TYR A 193 10.28 -13.54 -19.72
N ARG A 194 11.14 -12.76 -19.08
CA ARG A 194 12.47 -13.22 -18.67
C ARG A 194 12.83 -12.66 -17.30
N VAL A 195 13.19 -13.56 -16.40
CA VAL A 195 13.70 -13.21 -15.08
C VAL A 195 15.19 -12.86 -15.17
N MET A 196 15.51 -11.61 -14.90
CA MET A 196 16.85 -11.04 -14.81
C MET A 196 17.33 -11.15 -13.35
N SER A 197 18.13 -12.17 -13.05
CA SER A 197 18.81 -12.24 -11.76
C SER A 197 20.12 -13.00 -11.90
N ASP A 198 21.18 -12.42 -11.33
CA ASP A 198 22.53 -12.97 -11.32
C ASP A 198 22.72 -13.94 -10.13
N ALA A 199 21.77 -13.96 -9.20
CA ALA A 199 21.83 -14.68 -7.92
C ALA A 199 21.23 -16.10 -7.98
N LEU A 200 21.24 -16.74 -9.15
CA LEU A 200 20.50 -17.98 -9.39
C LEU A 200 21.42 -19.16 -9.74
N THR A 201 21.29 -20.24 -8.98
CA THR A 201 22.06 -21.50 -9.11
C THR A 201 21.56 -22.44 -10.21
N THR A 202 20.55 -22.03 -10.99
CA THR A 202 19.93 -22.88 -12.03
C THR A 202 20.73 -22.93 -13.35
N PRO A 203 20.62 -24.05 -14.11
CA PRO A 203 21.27 -24.24 -15.41
C PRO A 203 20.92 -23.14 -16.44
N ALA A 204 21.83 -22.89 -17.37
CA ALA A 204 21.73 -21.81 -18.37
C ALA A 204 20.46 -21.87 -19.25
N ALA A 205 19.94 -23.07 -19.53
CA ALA A 205 18.70 -23.25 -20.31
C ALA A 205 17.45 -22.64 -19.64
N ALA A 206 17.44 -22.54 -18.30
CA ALA A 206 16.37 -21.89 -17.56
C ALA A 206 16.48 -20.35 -17.54
N ARG A 207 17.52 -19.77 -18.18
CA ARG A 207 17.81 -18.31 -18.19
C ARG A 207 17.25 -17.57 -19.41
N GLY A 208 16.76 -18.31 -20.41
CA GLY A 208 16.17 -17.77 -21.64
C GLY A 208 14.81 -17.11 -21.43
N TRP A 209 14.27 -16.54 -22.50
CA TRP A 209 12.87 -16.12 -22.54
C TRP A 209 11.94 -17.31 -22.30
N GLN A 210 10.83 -17.04 -21.63
CA GLN A 210 9.74 -18.00 -21.44
C GLN A 210 8.49 -17.41 -22.10
N ALA A 211 7.67 -18.28 -22.67
CA ALA A 211 6.37 -17.90 -23.20
C ALA A 211 5.29 -18.23 -22.18
N VAL A 212 4.31 -17.35 -22.06
CA VAL A 212 3.08 -17.66 -21.34
C VAL A 212 2.31 -18.72 -22.13
N ASP A 213 1.80 -19.73 -21.43
CA ASP A 213 0.99 -20.83 -21.99
C ASP A 213 -0.46 -20.39 -22.26
N GLN A 214 -0.62 -19.22 -22.89
CA GLN A 214 -1.88 -18.64 -23.30
C GLN A 214 -1.64 -17.58 -24.39
N ASP A 215 -2.48 -17.60 -25.41
CA ASP A 215 -2.53 -16.57 -26.43
C ASP A 215 -3.57 -15.49 -26.10
N PHE A 216 -3.26 -14.26 -26.48
CA PHE A 216 -4.09 -13.08 -26.25
C PHE A 216 -4.76 -12.67 -27.56
N ALA A 217 -6.05 -12.95 -27.67
CA ALA A 217 -6.87 -12.59 -28.82
C ALA A 217 -7.71 -11.34 -28.55
N PHE A 218 -7.83 -10.46 -29.54
CA PHE A 218 -8.64 -9.24 -29.45
C PHE A 218 -9.87 -9.33 -30.34
N ASP A 219 -10.98 -8.75 -29.87
CA ASP A 219 -12.21 -8.63 -30.63
C ASP A 219 -12.12 -7.51 -31.69
N ALA A 220 -13.14 -7.42 -32.56
CA ALA A 220 -13.23 -6.39 -33.59
C ALA A 220 -13.29 -4.94 -33.04
N ARG A 221 -13.46 -4.77 -31.71
CA ARG A 221 -13.45 -3.47 -31.02
C ARG A 221 -12.09 -3.20 -30.34
N GLY A 222 -11.08 -4.03 -30.57
CA GLY A 222 -9.75 -3.89 -30.00
C GLY A 222 -9.67 -4.23 -28.51
N ARG A 223 -10.61 -5.00 -27.98
CA ARG A 223 -10.63 -5.42 -26.57
C ARG A 223 -10.19 -6.86 -26.45
N LEU A 224 -9.45 -7.18 -25.38
CA LEU A 224 -9.09 -8.55 -25.07
C LEU A 224 -10.36 -9.41 -24.90
N ALA A 225 -10.47 -10.50 -25.66
CA ALA A 225 -11.65 -11.36 -25.70
C ALA A 225 -11.85 -12.11 -24.38
N ASP A 226 -10.80 -12.76 -23.88
CA ASP A 226 -10.79 -13.48 -22.60
C ASP A 226 -9.93 -12.75 -21.57
N HIS A 227 -10.55 -12.33 -20.47
CA HIS A 227 -9.93 -11.51 -19.44
C HIS A 227 -9.56 -12.33 -18.19
N VAL A 228 -8.92 -13.48 -18.41
CA VAL A 228 -8.49 -14.36 -17.31
C VAL A 228 -7.10 -13.94 -16.83
N PRO A 229 -6.86 -13.79 -15.51
CA PRO A 229 -5.52 -13.64 -14.98
C PRO A 229 -4.63 -14.80 -15.40
N VAL A 230 -3.39 -14.50 -15.77
CA VAL A 230 -2.43 -15.52 -16.18
C VAL A 230 -1.52 -15.84 -15.01
N MET A 231 -1.28 -17.11 -14.73
CA MET A 231 -0.24 -17.50 -13.78
C MET A 231 1.12 -17.55 -14.47
N LEU A 232 2.06 -16.75 -13.99
CA LEU A 232 3.46 -16.81 -14.41
C LEU A 232 4.23 -17.71 -13.45
N ASP A 233 4.67 -18.86 -13.95
CA ASP A 233 5.70 -19.63 -13.28
C ASP A 233 7.06 -18.99 -13.58
N LEU A 234 7.49 -18.09 -12.70
CA LEU A 234 8.78 -17.44 -12.82
C LEU A 234 9.95 -18.41 -12.53
N GLY A 235 9.64 -19.59 -11.97
CA GLY A 235 10.56 -20.60 -11.52
C GLY A 235 11.54 -20.07 -10.47
N ARG A 236 12.63 -20.84 -10.28
CA ARG A 236 13.84 -20.37 -9.58
C ARG A 236 13.61 -19.96 -8.11
N GLY A 237 12.67 -20.63 -7.44
CA GLY A 237 12.33 -20.38 -6.03
C GLY A 237 11.48 -19.13 -5.79
N LEU A 238 10.91 -18.55 -6.86
CA LEU A 238 9.88 -17.53 -6.77
C LEU A 238 8.52 -18.21 -6.71
N ASP A 239 7.62 -17.64 -5.92
CA ASP A 239 6.22 -18.05 -5.92
C ASP A 239 5.57 -17.68 -7.27
N PRO A 240 4.64 -18.50 -7.79
CA PRO A 240 3.87 -18.14 -8.98
C PRO A 240 3.18 -16.79 -8.83
N VAL A 241 3.25 -15.96 -9.87
CA VAL A 241 2.71 -14.60 -9.85
C VAL A 241 1.50 -14.50 -10.77
N SER A 242 0.38 -13.98 -10.25
CA SER A 242 -0.78 -13.67 -11.08
C SER A 242 -0.53 -12.40 -11.89
N PHE A 243 -0.64 -12.49 -13.20
CA PHE A 243 -0.51 -11.40 -14.14
C PHE A 243 -1.90 -10.96 -14.60
N GLU A 244 -2.32 -9.81 -14.10
CA GLU A 244 -3.66 -9.28 -14.25
C GLU A 244 -3.69 -8.09 -15.21
N PHE A 245 -4.63 -8.09 -16.13
CA PHE A 245 -4.88 -6.95 -17.02
C PHE A 245 -5.97 -6.03 -16.46
N GLY A 246 -6.88 -6.57 -15.65
CA GLY A 246 -8.11 -5.89 -15.26
C GLY A 246 -9.04 -5.69 -16.46
N ARG A 247 -10.21 -5.08 -16.21
CA ARG A 247 -11.21 -4.87 -17.26
C ARG A 247 -10.68 -3.85 -18.27
N CYS A 248 -10.55 -4.26 -19.53
CA CYS A 248 -10.04 -3.43 -20.63
C CYS A 248 -8.61 -2.90 -20.42
N GLY A 249 -7.78 -3.53 -19.60
CA GLY A 249 -6.40 -3.06 -19.40
C GLY A 249 -5.47 -3.38 -20.55
N LEU A 250 -5.78 -4.41 -21.34
CA LEU A 250 -5.09 -4.72 -22.58
C LEU A 250 -5.99 -4.38 -23.76
N THR A 251 -5.48 -3.56 -24.67
CA THR A 251 -6.20 -3.15 -25.89
C THR A 251 -5.35 -3.35 -27.12
N GLN A 252 -6.00 -3.38 -28.28
CA GLN A 252 -5.34 -3.37 -29.57
C GLN A 252 -5.89 -2.27 -30.47
N PHE A 253 -5.10 -1.21 -30.63
CA PHE A 253 -5.39 -0.08 -31.51
C PHE A 253 -4.15 0.30 -32.28
N PRO A 254 -4.29 0.83 -33.52
CA PRO A 254 -3.14 1.25 -34.30
C PRO A 254 -2.34 2.32 -33.55
N ASP A 255 -1.01 2.25 -33.70
CA ASP A 255 -0.08 3.23 -33.15
C ASP A 255 0.88 3.68 -34.26
N SER A 256 1.19 4.97 -34.34
CA SER A 256 2.05 5.51 -35.40
C SER A 256 3.48 4.99 -35.35
N THR A 257 3.94 4.54 -34.18
CA THR A 257 5.28 3.98 -34.00
C THR A 257 5.33 2.47 -34.24
N GLY A 258 4.17 1.79 -34.22
CA GLY A 258 4.09 0.33 -34.24
C GLY A 258 4.74 -0.33 -33.01
N LEU A 259 4.96 0.42 -31.92
CA LEU A 259 5.51 -0.10 -30.66
C LEU A 259 4.41 -0.36 -29.63
N ILE A 260 4.74 -1.16 -28.62
CA ILE A 260 3.87 -1.39 -27.46
C ILE A 260 3.86 -0.13 -26.59
N LYS A 261 2.67 0.36 -26.27
CA LYS A 261 2.52 1.46 -25.33
C LYS A 261 2.07 0.93 -23.97
N VAL A 262 3.01 0.81 -23.03
CA VAL A 262 2.71 0.44 -21.65
C VAL A 262 2.07 1.64 -20.95
N LEU A 263 0.85 1.45 -20.45
CA LEU A 263 0.05 2.47 -19.77
C LEU A 263 0.19 2.37 -18.25
N ALA A 264 0.33 1.15 -17.72
CA ALA A 264 0.60 0.90 -16.31
C ALA A 264 1.28 -0.46 -16.13
N CYS A 265 2.23 -0.54 -15.19
CA CYS A 265 2.84 -1.79 -14.77
C CYS A 265 3.17 -1.68 -13.28
N SER A 266 2.51 -2.46 -12.43
CA SER A 266 2.64 -2.35 -10.97
C SER A 266 2.55 -3.72 -10.31
N GLN A 267 3.05 -3.84 -9.08
CA GLN A 267 3.10 -5.09 -8.33
C GLN A 267 2.84 -4.86 -6.84
N ASN A 268 2.52 -5.93 -6.10
CA ASN A 268 2.03 -5.84 -4.72
C ASN A 268 3.01 -6.31 -3.62
N GLY A 269 4.21 -6.75 -3.96
CA GLY A 269 5.28 -7.12 -3.04
C GLY A 269 6.15 -5.95 -2.59
N TRP A 270 6.96 -6.17 -1.57
CA TRP A 270 7.88 -5.19 -0.98
C TRP A 270 9.00 -5.87 -0.20
N PRO A 271 10.18 -5.24 -0.07
CA PRO A 271 11.22 -5.72 0.84
C PRO A 271 10.84 -5.41 2.28
N GLN A 272 11.57 -6.01 3.22
CA GLN A 272 11.50 -5.62 4.63
C GLN A 272 11.72 -4.10 4.76
N ALA A 273 11.01 -3.47 5.69
CA ALA A 273 11.08 -2.02 5.89
C ALA A 273 11.21 -1.69 7.38
N ALA A 274 11.99 -0.66 7.67
CA ALA A 274 12.21 -0.20 9.04
C ALA A 274 11.13 0.80 9.45
N LEU A 275 10.67 0.72 10.69
CA LEU A 275 9.78 1.72 11.28
C LEU A 275 10.46 3.09 11.30
N ARG A 276 9.72 4.12 10.91
CA ARG A 276 10.13 5.53 10.99
C ARG A 276 9.38 6.28 12.06
N GLU A 277 8.08 6.05 12.15
CA GLU A 277 7.18 6.82 13.00
C GLU A 277 6.02 5.94 13.47
N VAL A 278 5.51 6.23 14.66
CA VAL A 278 4.30 5.61 15.22
C VAL A 278 3.24 6.70 15.33
N ALA A 279 2.01 6.37 14.96
CA ALA A 279 0.87 7.26 15.08
C ALA A 279 -0.28 6.54 15.77
N LEU A 280 -0.83 7.15 16.83
CA LEU A 280 -2.07 6.72 17.45
C LEU A 280 -3.25 7.44 16.78
N ARG A 281 -4.23 6.66 16.31
CA ARG A 281 -5.47 7.18 15.73
C ARG A 281 -6.60 7.25 16.76
N GLU A 282 -7.56 8.12 16.49
CA GLU A 282 -8.78 8.30 17.30
C GLU A 282 -9.62 7.01 17.45
N ASP A 283 -9.45 6.04 16.53
CA ASP A 283 -10.17 4.77 16.53
C ASP A 283 -9.48 3.65 17.34
N GLY A 284 -8.47 3.98 18.14
CA GLY A 284 -7.70 2.97 18.90
C GLY A 284 -6.45 2.50 18.17
N ARG A 285 -6.34 2.65 16.86
CA ARG A 285 -5.28 1.96 16.11
C ARG A 285 -3.95 2.66 16.29
N VAL A 286 -2.95 1.88 16.71
CA VAL A 286 -1.55 2.27 16.71
C VAL A 286 -0.95 1.84 15.37
N LEU A 287 -0.56 2.80 14.56
CA LEU A 287 -0.02 2.57 13.22
C LEU A 287 1.48 2.86 13.17
N GLY A 288 2.22 2.01 12.48
CA GLY A 288 3.61 2.25 12.12
C GLY A 288 3.73 2.76 10.69
N CYS A 289 4.45 3.86 10.50
CA CYS A 289 4.86 4.37 9.20
C CYS A 289 6.29 3.87 8.91
N PHE A 290 6.47 3.20 7.78
CA PHE A 290 7.73 2.54 7.42
C PHE A 290 8.48 3.31 6.34
N ASP A 291 9.78 3.07 6.23
CA ASP A 291 10.66 3.75 5.29
C ASP A 291 10.40 3.46 3.81
N ASN A 292 9.66 2.40 3.51
CA ASN A 292 9.13 2.11 2.19
C ASN A 292 7.80 2.84 1.88
N GLY A 293 7.37 3.76 2.75
CA GLY A 293 6.15 4.56 2.63
C GLY A 293 4.86 3.80 2.96
N ARG A 294 4.95 2.56 3.45
CA ARG A 294 3.78 1.77 3.88
C ARG A 294 3.39 2.10 5.31
N VAL A 295 2.15 1.80 5.62
CA VAL A 295 1.58 1.91 6.96
C VAL A 295 1.07 0.53 7.39
N GLY A 296 1.41 0.11 8.61
CA GLY A 296 1.00 -1.17 9.20
C GLY A 296 0.36 -0.97 10.58
N LEU A 297 -0.52 -1.87 10.98
CA LEU A 297 -1.06 -1.90 12.35
C LEU A 297 -0.01 -2.51 13.29
N LEU A 298 0.25 -1.85 14.42
CA LEU A 298 1.15 -2.33 15.48
C LEU A 298 0.35 -2.80 16.71
N GLY A 299 -0.87 -2.31 16.87
CA GLY A 299 -1.75 -2.70 17.96
C GLY A 299 -2.99 -1.81 18.03
N VAL A 300 -3.81 -2.06 19.03
CA VAL A 300 -5.00 -1.27 19.34
C VAL A 300 -4.91 -0.79 20.77
N ALA A 301 -4.72 0.52 20.95
CA ALA A 301 -4.79 1.22 22.22
C ALA A 301 -6.19 1.10 22.83
N ALA A 302 -6.23 0.97 24.15
CA ALA A 302 -7.47 1.01 24.88
C ALA A 302 -7.82 2.45 25.23
N PHE A 303 -8.92 2.94 24.67
CA PHE A 303 -9.51 4.21 25.08
C PHE A 303 -10.49 4.00 26.24
N ALA A 304 -10.59 4.99 27.12
CA ALA A 304 -11.62 5.00 28.15
C ALA A 304 -12.96 5.44 27.53
N ASP A 305 -13.80 4.47 27.15
CA ASP A 305 -15.21 4.71 26.80
C ASP A 305 -16.13 4.11 27.85
N SER A 306 -16.89 4.98 28.53
CA SER A 306 -17.90 4.67 29.55
C SER A 306 -17.38 4.10 30.88
N GLY A 307 -16.69 4.95 31.65
CA GLY A 307 -16.40 4.71 33.07
C GLY A 307 -15.42 3.56 33.35
N PRO A 308 -14.87 3.49 34.59
CA PRO A 308 -14.02 2.39 34.97
C PRO A 308 -14.84 1.09 34.95
N ARG A 309 -14.49 0.16 34.06
CA ARG A 309 -15.03 -1.21 34.16
C ARG A 309 -14.21 -1.97 35.20
N GLU A 310 -14.89 -2.49 36.22
CA GLU A 310 -14.27 -3.26 37.32
C GLU A 310 -13.66 -4.61 36.89
N ASP A 311 -13.84 -5.02 35.62
CA ASP A 311 -13.31 -6.26 35.05
C ASP A 311 -11.93 -6.08 34.38
N MET A 312 -11.41 -4.85 34.28
CA MET A 312 -10.13 -4.56 33.65
C MET A 312 -8.98 -4.91 34.61
N ARG A 313 -8.35 -6.06 34.38
CA ARG A 313 -7.20 -6.52 35.17
C ARG A 313 -5.92 -6.42 34.37
N TRP A 314 -4.93 -5.75 34.96
CA TRP A 314 -3.55 -5.68 34.50
C TRP A 314 -2.91 -7.08 34.59
N ALA A 315 -2.04 -7.41 33.64
CA ALA A 315 -1.15 -8.55 33.81
C ALA A 315 -0.03 -8.14 34.78
N ALA A 316 0.19 -8.95 35.82
CA ALA A 316 1.33 -8.84 36.72
C ALA A 316 2.56 -9.52 36.11
#